data_AF-F4WC56-F1
#
_entry.id   AF-F4WC56-F1
#
_cell.length_a   1.000
_cell.length_b   1.000
_cell.length_c   1.000
_cell.angle_alpha   90.00
_cell.angle_beta   90.00
_cell.angle_gamma   90.00
#
_symmetry.space_group_name_H-M   'P 1'
#
loop_
_entity.id
_entity.type
_entity.pdbx_description
1 polymer ?
#
loop_
_entity_poly.entity_id
_entity_poly.type
_entity_poly.pdbx_seq_one_letter_code
_entity_poly.pdbx_strand_id
1 'polypeptide(L)'
;MFSPTIPVTSATDVWSFGVILYELLTGTMFIRNHPGSFHSHSTINIPSRLSKSAGSLLCGMLKYHPEERLTIDEIKRHPFFARTDWLNMIS
;
A
#
# COMPACT_ATOMS: atom_id res chain seq x y z
N MET A 1 18.68 -24.68 -7.14
CA MET A 1 18.49 -23.21 -7.14
C MET A 1 17.05 -22.96 -7.52
N PHE A 2 16.14 -23.07 -6.54
CA PHE A 2 14.71 -22.84 -6.75
C PHE A 2 14.42 -21.43 -6.27
N SER A 3 14.43 -20.46 -7.17
CA SER A 3 13.71 -19.22 -6.90
C SER A 3 12.23 -19.59 -6.92
N PRO A 4 11.46 -19.45 -5.83
CA PRO A 4 10.03 -19.61 -5.93
C PRO A 4 9.57 -18.51 -6.90
N THR A 5 8.98 -18.93 -8.02
CA THR A 5 8.31 -18.06 -8.97
C THR A 5 7.07 -17.53 -8.27
N ILE A 6 7.25 -16.56 -7.37
CA ILE A 6 6.12 -15.84 -6.77
C ILE A 6 5.39 -15.21 -7.97
N PRO A 7 4.14 -15.60 -8.25
CA PRO A 7 3.43 -15.07 -9.39
C PRO A 7 3.31 -13.55 -9.25
N VAL A 8 3.68 -12.82 -10.30
CA VAL A 8 3.39 -11.39 -10.39
C VAL A 8 1.88 -11.27 -10.49
N THR A 9 1.25 -10.80 -9.42
CA THR A 9 -0.20 -10.63 -9.33
C THR A 9 -0.51 -9.16 -9.14
N SER A 10 -1.73 -8.73 -9.45
CA SER A 10 -2.18 -7.36 -9.18
C SER A 10 -2.03 -6.98 -7.70
N ALA A 11 -2.04 -7.95 -6.79
CA ALA A 11 -1.76 -7.74 -5.37
C ALA A 11 -0.28 -7.38 -5.08
N THR A 12 0.67 -7.84 -5.90
CA THR A 12 2.08 -7.43 -5.85
C THR A 12 2.26 -5.98 -6.30
N ASP A 13 1.52 -5.54 -7.31
CA ASP A 13 1.52 -4.14 -7.75
C ASP A 13 0.92 -3.21 -6.69
N VAL A 14 -0.17 -3.64 -6.03
CA VAL A 14 -0.76 -2.91 -4.89
C VAL A 14 0.25 -2.72 -3.76
N TRP A 15 1.04 -3.75 -3.45
CA TRP A 15 2.09 -3.63 -2.43
C TRP A 15 3.14 -2.59 -2.83
N SER A 16 3.67 -2.69 -4.05
CA SER A 16 4.67 -1.75 -4.57
C SER A 16 4.15 -0.32 -4.58
N PHE A 17 2.89 -0.14 -5.01
CA PHE A 17 2.22 1.16 -4.99
C PHE A 17 2.04 1.69 -3.55
N GLY A 18 1.71 0.83 -2.59
CA GLY A 18 1.58 1.19 -1.17
C GLY A 18 2.89 1.67 -0.57
N VAL A 19 4.01 1.03 -0.92
CA VAL A 19 5.36 1.45 -0.50
C VAL A 19 5.67 2.84 -1.05
N ILE A 20 5.48 3.05 -2.36
CA ILE A 20 5.72 4.35 -3.00
C ILE A 20 4.82 5.44 -2.38
N LEU A 21 3.55 5.15 -2.18
CA LEU A 21 2.59 6.08 -1.58
C LEU A 21 3.01 6.44 -0.14
N TYR A 22 3.48 5.47 0.65
CA TYR A 22 4.03 5.72 1.98
C TYR A 22 5.21 6.69 1.90
N GLU A 23 6.15 6.46 0.98
CA GLU A 23 7.34 7.29 0.83
C GLU A 23 6.98 8.71 0.38
N LEU A 24 6.01 8.87 -0.52
CA LEU A 24 5.51 10.17 -0.96
C LEU A 24 4.83 10.94 0.18
N LEU A 25 4.02 10.26 0.99
CA LEU A 25 3.29 10.88 2.10
C LEU A 25 4.20 11.21 3.30
N THR A 26 5.21 10.39 3.53
CA THR A 26 6.09 10.53 4.70
C THR A 26 7.38 11.28 4.38
N GLY A 27 7.78 11.37 3.11
CA GLY A 27 9.09 11.89 2.69
C GLY A 27 10.26 11.03 3.19
N THR A 28 9.99 9.80 3.63
CA THR A 28 10.99 8.90 4.24
C THR A 28 10.90 7.54 3.57
N MET A 29 12.05 6.94 3.27
CA MET A 29 12.10 5.58 2.72
C MET A 29 11.38 4.58 3.63
N PHE A 30 10.58 3.69 3.05
CA PHE A 30 9.80 2.69 3.78
C PHE A 30 10.70 1.77 4.61
N ILE A 31 11.85 1.38 4.06
CA ILE A 31 12.84 0.51 4.72
C ILE A 31 13.45 1.14 5.97
N ARG A 32 13.48 2.48 6.09
CA ARG A 32 13.97 3.15 7.31
C ARG A 32 13.05 2.94 8.50
N ASN A 33 11.74 2.84 8.26
CA ASN A 33 10.76 2.59 9.31
C ASN A 33 10.46 1.11 9.49
N HIS A 34 10.81 0.27 8.52
CA HIS A 34 10.62 -1.18 8.55
C HIS A 34 11.91 -1.90 8.12
N PRO A 35 12.98 -1.88 8.94
CA PRO A 35 14.21 -2.56 8.60
C PRO A 35 14.01 -4.08 8.66
N GLY A 36 13.99 -4.74 7.50
CA GLY A 36 13.95 -6.20 7.41
C GLY A 36 12.82 -6.74 6.53
N SER A 37 12.67 -8.07 6.56
CA SER A 37 11.59 -8.76 5.86
C SER A 37 10.25 -8.44 6.53
N PHE A 38 9.23 -8.13 5.72
CA PHE A 38 7.88 -7.97 6.23
C PHE A 38 7.32 -9.35 6.59
N HIS A 39 6.86 -9.53 7.82
CA HIS A 39 6.31 -10.78 8.35
C HIS A 39 4.80 -10.64 8.60
N SER A 40 4.11 -11.76 8.85
CA SER A 40 2.68 -11.78 9.16
C SER A 40 2.28 -10.91 10.36
N HIS A 41 3.21 -10.70 11.30
CA HIS A 41 3.02 -9.85 12.49
C HIS A 41 3.59 -8.44 12.33
N SER A 42 4.17 -8.12 11.17
CA SER A 42 4.69 -6.77 10.91
C SER A 42 3.54 -5.79 10.81
N THR A 43 3.55 -4.81 11.70
CA THR A 43 2.57 -3.71 11.68
C THR A 43 3.19 -2.54 10.93
N ILE A 44 2.41 -1.87 10.08
CA ILE A 44 2.90 -0.67 9.42
C ILE A 44 2.94 0.46 10.44
N ASN A 45 4.11 1.08 10.57
CA ASN A 45 4.28 2.28 11.34
C ASN A 45 3.78 3.48 10.53
N ILE A 46 2.52 3.87 10.76
CA ILE A 46 1.89 5.05 10.17
C ILE A 46 2.23 6.28 11.04
N PRO A 47 2.96 7.27 10.50
CA PRO A 47 3.26 8.48 11.26
C PRO A 47 1.99 9.25 11.63
N SER A 48 1.95 9.82 12.84
CA SER A 48 0.82 10.60 13.35
C SER A 48 0.47 11.85 12.52
N ARG A 49 1.41 12.33 11.70
CA ARG A 49 1.19 13.42 10.74
C ARG A 49 0.28 13.05 9.56
N LEU A 50 0.07 11.76 9.30
CA LEU A 50 -0.79 11.31 8.22
C LEU A 50 -2.26 11.35 8.64
N SER A 51 -3.15 11.63 7.68
CA SER A 51 -4.58 11.56 7.92
C SER A 51 -5.01 10.12 8.23
N LYS A 52 -6.09 9.96 8.99
CA LYS A 52 -6.67 8.64 9.28
C LYS A 52 -7.02 7.87 8.00
N SER A 53 -7.47 8.57 6.95
CA SER A 53 -7.76 7.97 5.65
C SER A 53 -6.49 7.50 4.93
N ALA A 54 -5.39 8.26 4.97
CA ALA A 54 -4.12 7.83 4.41
C ALA A 54 -3.57 6.59 5.15
N GLY A 55 -3.62 6.60 6.48
CA GLY A 55 -3.20 5.46 7.29
C GLY A 55 -4.01 4.19 7.02
N SER A 56 -5.34 4.32 6.95
CA SER A 56 -6.25 3.21 6.62
C SER A 56 -5.95 2.61 5.24
N LEU A 57 -5.72 3.46 4.23
CA LEU A 57 -5.38 3.01 2.88
C LEU A 57 -4.08 2.21 2.89
N LEU A 58 -3.03 2.77 3.49
CA LEU A 58 -1.72 2.11 3.59
C LEU A 58 -1.81 0.77 4.33
N CYS A 59 -2.55 0.71 5.44
CA CYS A 59 -2.83 -0.52 6.18
C CYS A 59 -3.56 -1.58 5.36
N GLY A 60 -4.44 -1.19 4.44
CA GLY A 60 -5.12 -2.12 3.54
C GLY A 60 -4.25 -2.59 2.37
N MET A 61 -3.35 -1.74 1.87
CA MET A 61 -2.49 -2.08 0.73
C MET A 61 -1.26 -2.92 1.14
N LEU A 62 -0.67 -2.59 2.28
CA LEU A 62 0.57 -3.21 2.76
C LEU A 62 0.27 -4.32 3.79
N LYS A 63 -0.60 -5.25 3.37
CA LYS A 63 -0.85 -6.50 4.10
C LYS A 63 0.13 -7.59 3.68
N TYR A 64 0.57 -8.39 4.64
CA TYR A 64 1.49 -9.51 4.37
C TYR A 64 0.86 -10.48 3.35
N HIS A 65 -0.36 -10.92 3.64
CA HIS A 65 -1.18 -11.80 2.81
C HIS A 65 -1.73 -11.05 1.57
N PRO A 66 -1.37 -11.46 0.34
CA PRO A 66 -1.89 -10.85 -0.89
C PRO A 66 -3.42 -10.84 -0.98
N GLU A 67 -4.06 -11.88 -0.47
CA GLU A 67 -5.52 -12.06 -0.41
C GLU A 67 -6.23 -11.09 0.55
N GLU A 68 -5.51 -10.54 1.52
CA GLU A 68 -6.03 -9.54 2.46
C GLU A 68 -5.81 -8.10 1.97
N ARG A 69 -5.07 -7.92 0.86
CA ARG A 69 -4.78 -6.60 0.30
C ARG A 69 -6.00 -6.03 -0.40
N LEU A 70 -6.15 -4.71 -0.32
CA LEU A 70 -7.14 -3.99 -1.11
C LEU A 70 -6.90 -4.21 -2.61
N THR A 71 -7.98 -4.50 -3.33
CA THR A 71 -8.02 -4.49 -4.79
C THR A 71 -7.96 -3.06 -5.34
N ILE A 72 -7.65 -2.92 -6.63
CA ILE A 72 -7.60 -1.60 -7.29
C ILE A 72 -8.96 -0.87 -7.20
N ASP A 73 -10.08 -1.59 -7.31
CA ASP A 73 -11.41 -1.00 -7.17
C ASP A 73 -11.68 -0.52 -5.74
N GLU A 74 -11.25 -1.26 -4.73
CA GLU A 74 -11.36 -0.84 -3.33
C GLU A 74 -10.45 0.37 -3.03
N ILE A 75 -9.25 0.41 -3.61
CA ILE A 75 -8.34 1.56 -3.52
C ILE A 75 -9.01 2.80 -4.13
N LYS A 76 -9.56 2.71 -5.35
CA LYS A 76 -10.24 3.84 -6.01
C LYS A 76 -11.44 4.36 -5.22
N ARG A 77 -12.17 3.48 -4.53
CA ARG A 77 -13.33 3.82 -3.69
C ARG A 77 -12.95 4.23 -2.27
N HIS A 78 -11.68 4.12 -1.89
CA HIS A 78 -11.23 4.42 -0.53
C HIS A 78 -11.45 5.90 -0.19
N PRO A 79 -11.83 6.26 1.04
CA PRO A 79 -12.03 7.66 1.47
C PRO A 79 -10.84 8.60 1.24
N PHE A 80 -9.63 8.05 1.09
CA PHE A 80 -8.45 8.81 0.71
C PHE A 80 -8.59 9.46 -0.67
N PHE A 81 -9.22 8.76 -1.61
CA PHE A 81 -9.47 9.22 -2.99
C PHE A 81 -10.90 9.71 -3.20
N ALA A 82 -11.67 9.98 -2.14
CA ALA A 82 -13.06 10.44 -2.26
C ALA A 82 -13.22 11.78 -3.02
N ARG A 83 -12.14 12.57 -3.14
CA ARG A 83 -12.10 13.82 -3.92
C ARG A 83 -11.46 13.65 -5.30
N THR A 84 -11.05 12.45 -5.65
CA THR A 84 -10.40 12.15 -6.93
C THR A 84 -11.48 11.77 -7.94
N ASP A 85 -11.59 12.58 -8.99
CA ASP A 85 -12.44 12.24 -10.12
C ASP A 85 -11.64 11.37 -11.10
N TRP A 86 -11.80 10.06 -10.94
CA TRP A 86 -11.12 9.08 -11.76
C TRP A 86 -11.55 9.11 -13.23
N LEU A 87 -12.77 9.57 -13.54
CA LEU A 87 -13.29 9.65 -14.91
C LEU A 87 -12.66 10.83 -15.67
N ASN A 88 -12.46 11.95 -14.99
CA ASN A 88 -11.78 13.12 -15.55
C ASN A 88 -10.25 12.94 -15.66
N MET A 89 -9.65 11.89 -15.10
CA MET A 89 -8.22 11.60 -15.24
C MET A 89 -7.85 10.78 -16.48
N ILE A 90 -8.83 10.13 -17.12
CA ILE A 90 -8.64 9.28 -18.31
C ILE A 90 -9.17 9.93 -19.60
N SER A 91 -9.63 11.18 -19.52
CA SER A 91 -10.02 12.01 -20.66
C SER A 91 -8.93 13.00 -21.03
#